data_AF-A0A6M7TJX0-F1
#
_entry.id   AF-A0A6M7TJX0-F1
#
_cell.length_a   1.000
_cell.length_b   1.000
_cell.length_c   1.000
_cell.angle_alpha   90.00
_cell.angle_beta   90.00
_cell.angle_gamma   90.00
#
_symmetry.space_group_name_H-M   'P 1'
#
loop_
_entity.id
_entity.type
_entity.pdbx_description
1 polymer ?
#
loop_
_entity_poly.entity_id
_entity_poly.type
_entity_poly.pdbx_seq_one_letter_code
_entity_poly.pdbx_strand_id
1 'polypeptide(L)'
;MEDATQEHLENAEHAEHAAHEGNPFLTTVSVTIAVLAVLAATVGSFESLETAEAINDKSEAAYLQNKASDQWSFFQAKSIKKNSYEIAAATGGPGTDQFQAAAKRNEADGAEIQAKATEFEKQVDEKLRDSDVRERRHHVLTLAVTLLHISIAVATLSIITRGKRWPWIGSLALGALGVIAAGFAYL
;
A
#
# COMPACT_ATOMS: atom_id res chain seq x y z
N MET A 1 -0.50 -12.27 12.14
CA MET A 1 -1.53 -12.83 11.24
C MET A 1 -2.01 -14.22 11.68
N GLU A 2 -1.22 -15.02 12.39
CA GLU A 2 -1.70 -16.29 12.98
C GLU A 2 -2.78 -16.08 14.07
N ASP A 3 -2.67 -15.02 14.87
CA ASP A 3 -3.53 -14.76 16.04
C ASP A 3 -5.02 -14.53 15.68
N ALA A 4 -5.32 -13.69 14.69
CA ALA A 4 -6.70 -13.43 14.24
C ALA A 4 -7.37 -14.68 13.61
N THR A 5 -6.57 -15.58 13.03
CA THR A 5 -7.07 -16.82 12.44
C THR A 5 -7.45 -17.83 13.54
N GLN A 6 -6.72 -17.83 14.66
CA GLN A 6 -7.04 -18.66 15.82
C GLN A 6 -8.31 -18.20 16.55
N GLU A 7 -8.49 -16.88 16.75
CA GLU A 7 -9.74 -16.37 17.35
C GLU A 7 -10.99 -16.73 16.53
N HIS A 8 -10.90 -16.78 15.20
CA HIS A 8 -12.02 -17.19 14.35
C HIS A 8 -12.36 -18.68 14.49
N LEU A 9 -11.36 -19.53 14.68
CA LEU A 9 -11.55 -20.97 14.91
C LEU A 9 -12.19 -21.23 16.28
N GLU A 10 -11.76 -20.51 17.32
CA GLU A 10 -12.34 -20.61 18.67
C GLU A 10 -13.81 -20.12 18.68
N ASN A 11 -14.11 -19.03 17.95
CA ASN A 11 -15.49 -18.56 17.77
C ASN A 11 -16.37 -19.58 17.02
N ALA A 12 -15.79 -20.33 16.07
CA ALA A 12 -16.49 -21.38 15.35
C ALA A 12 -16.79 -22.60 16.25
N GLU A 13 -15.85 -23.00 17.11
CA GLU A 13 -16.06 -24.09 18.07
C GLU A 13 -17.14 -23.74 19.11
N HIS A 14 -17.16 -22.50 19.60
CA HIS A 14 -18.23 -22.01 20.48
C HIS A 14 -19.60 -21.96 19.80
N ALA A 15 -19.64 -21.66 18.49
CA ALA A 15 -20.85 -21.69 17.69
C ALA A 15 -21.38 -23.12 17.47
N GLU A 16 -20.50 -24.12 17.35
CA GLU A 16 -20.85 -25.54 17.22
C GLU A 16 -21.47 -26.08 18.51
N HIS A 17 -20.92 -25.73 19.68
CA HIS A 17 -21.45 -26.15 20.98
C HIS A 17 -22.85 -25.57 21.26
N ALA A 18 -23.12 -24.33 20.83
CA ALA A 18 -24.42 -23.69 20.96
C ALA A 18 -25.51 -24.29 20.04
N ALA A 19 -25.12 -24.89 18.91
CA ALA A 19 -26.05 -25.54 18.00
C ALA A 19 -26.64 -26.85 18.59
N HIS A 20 -25.91 -27.51 19.50
CA HIS A 20 -26.37 -28.73 20.17
C HIS A 20 -27.48 -28.50 21.22
N GLU A 21 -27.72 -27.25 21.67
CA GLU A 21 -28.75 -26.92 22.68
C GLU A 21 -30.18 -26.69 22.11
N GLY A 22 -30.39 -26.80 20.80
CA GLY A 22 -31.74 -26.80 20.19
C GLY A 22 -32.49 -25.45 20.20
N ASN A 23 -31.81 -24.33 20.42
CA ASN A 23 -32.41 -22.99 20.38
C ASN A 23 -32.28 -22.35 18.98
N PRO A 24 -33.37 -22.14 18.21
CA PRO A 24 -33.33 -21.57 16.86
C PRO A 24 -32.65 -20.19 16.77
N PHE A 25 -32.68 -19.41 17.87
CA PHE A 25 -32.01 -18.12 17.93
C PHE A 25 -30.49 -18.27 17.94
N LEU A 26 -29.95 -19.22 18.70
CA LEU A 26 -28.51 -19.46 18.75
C LEU A 26 -27.98 -19.92 17.39
N THR A 27 -28.71 -20.81 16.70
CA THR A 27 -28.37 -21.21 15.33
C THR A 27 -28.34 -20.01 14.37
N THR A 28 -29.29 -19.08 14.49
CA THR A 28 -29.34 -17.87 13.66
C THR A 28 -28.13 -16.95 13.92
N VAL A 29 -27.75 -16.77 15.19
CA VAL A 29 -26.56 -16.00 15.57
C VAL A 29 -25.29 -16.66 15.03
N SER A 30 -25.15 -17.98 15.16
CA SER A 30 -23.99 -18.73 14.64
C SER A 30 -23.83 -18.58 13.12
N VAL A 31 -24.94 -18.67 12.36
CA VAL A 31 -24.91 -18.41 10.90
C VAL A 31 -24.53 -16.96 10.60
N THR A 32 -25.01 -16.00 11.40
CA THR A 32 -24.65 -14.58 11.25
C THR A 32 -23.15 -14.37 11.43
N ILE A 33 -22.56 -14.99 12.46
CA ILE A 33 -21.11 -14.94 12.74
C ILE A 33 -20.33 -15.51 11.55
N ALA A 34 -20.74 -16.67 11.03
CA ALA A 34 -20.09 -17.29 9.87
C ALA A 34 -20.11 -16.39 8.63
N VAL A 35 -21.25 -15.74 8.34
CA VAL A 35 -21.36 -14.80 7.22
C VAL A 35 -20.47 -13.57 7.43
N LEU A 36 -20.47 -12.99 8.63
CA LEU A 36 -19.61 -11.85 8.97
C LEU A 36 -18.12 -12.19 8.85
N ALA A 37 -17.73 -13.41 9.24
CA ALA A 37 -16.35 -13.88 9.12
C ALA A 37 -15.91 -14.01 7.66
N VAL A 38 -16.76 -14.54 6.78
CA VAL A 38 -16.48 -14.60 5.33
C VAL A 38 -16.33 -13.19 4.75
N LEU A 39 -17.19 -12.26 5.16
CA LEU A 39 -17.08 -10.86 4.74
C LEU A 39 -15.78 -10.22 5.25
N ALA A 40 -15.43 -10.43 6.52
CA ALA A 40 -14.19 -9.92 7.11
C ALA A 40 -12.96 -10.45 6.37
N ALA A 41 -12.90 -11.75 6.10
CA ALA A 41 -11.82 -12.37 5.34
C ALA A 41 -11.72 -11.83 3.90
N THR A 42 -12.86 -11.57 3.26
CA THR A 42 -12.91 -11.00 1.91
C THR A 42 -12.37 -9.56 1.90
N VAL A 43 -12.85 -8.70 2.82
CA VAL A 43 -12.38 -7.31 2.92
C VAL A 43 -10.90 -7.28 3.32
N GLY A 44 -10.47 -8.16 4.23
CA GLY A 44 -9.06 -8.31 4.61
C GLY A 44 -8.17 -8.74 3.44
N SER A 45 -8.68 -9.58 2.54
CA SER A 45 -7.95 -9.94 1.32
C SER A 45 -7.74 -8.73 0.40
N PHE A 46 -8.73 -7.85 0.26
CA PHE A 46 -8.56 -6.60 -0.50
C PHE A 46 -7.59 -5.63 0.16
N GLU A 47 -7.65 -5.51 1.49
CA GLU A 47 -6.71 -4.70 2.28
C GLU A 47 -5.25 -5.15 2.06
N SER A 48 -5.02 -6.47 2.04
CA SER A 48 -3.72 -7.06 1.79
C SER A 48 -3.24 -6.87 0.35
N LEU A 49 -4.14 -6.93 -0.63
CA LEU A 49 -3.82 -6.66 -2.04
C LEU A 49 -3.41 -5.19 -2.24
N GLU A 50 -4.17 -4.23 -1.72
CA GLU A 50 -3.84 -2.80 -1.83
C GLU A 50 -2.50 -2.49 -1.14
N THR A 51 -2.22 -3.13 0.01
CA THR A 51 -0.91 -3.03 0.69
C THR A 51 0.22 -3.56 -0.18
N ALA A 52 0.06 -4.75 -0.77
CA ALA A 52 1.07 -5.37 -1.61
C ALA A 52 1.37 -4.51 -2.85
N GLU A 53 0.33 -3.98 -3.49
CA GLU A 53 0.50 -3.05 -4.61
C GLU A 53 1.22 -1.77 -4.18
N ALA A 54 0.80 -1.13 -3.07
CA ALA A 54 1.45 0.08 -2.57
C ALA A 54 2.96 -0.11 -2.29
N ILE A 55 3.33 -1.27 -1.75
CA ILE A 55 4.73 -1.66 -1.52
C ILE A 55 5.48 -1.85 -2.84
N ASN A 56 4.84 -2.48 -3.84
CA ASN A 56 5.44 -2.69 -5.16
C ASN A 56 5.74 -1.35 -5.84
N ASP A 57 4.85 -0.36 -5.79
CA ASP A 57 5.15 0.95 -6.38
C ASP A 57 6.21 1.72 -5.62
N LYS A 58 6.20 1.69 -4.29
CA LYS A 58 7.28 2.30 -3.49
C LYS A 58 8.63 1.66 -3.82
N SER A 59 8.65 0.35 -4.07
CA SER A 59 9.86 -0.37 -4.49
C SER A 59 10.30 0.01 -5.91
N GLU A 60 9.36 0.14 -6.86
CA GLU A 60 9.64 0.58 -8.21
C GLU A 60 10.10 2.05 -8.26
N ALA A 61 9.47 2.92 -7.47
CA ALA A 61 9.88 4.30 -7.26
C ALA A 61 11.31 4.37 -6.70
N ALA A 62 11.64 3.57 -5.69
CA ALA A 62 13.01 3.51 -5.15
C ALA A 62 14.02 3.05 -6.21
N TYR A 63 13.66 2.06 -7.04
CA TYR A 63 14.48 1.61 -8.16
C TYR A 63 14.71 2.70 -9.21
N LEU A 64 13.66 3.44 -9.58
CA LEU A 64 13.76 4.58 -10.51
C LEU A 64 14.55 5.75 -9.91
N GLN A 65 14.38 6.03 -8.62
CA GLN A 65 15.13 7.05 -7.89
C GLN A 65 16.63 6.74 -7.88
N ASN A 66 17.00 5.46 -7.72
CA ASN A 66 18.40 5.02 -7.83
C ASN A 66 18.94 5.30 -9.25
N LYS A 67 18.17 4.96 -10.29
CA LYS A 67 18.56 5.28 -11.68
C LYS A 67 18.71 6.79 -11.91
N ALA A 68 17.79 7.60 -11.38
CA ALA A 68 17.87 9.06 -11.46
C ALA A 68 19.14 9.59 -10.77
N SER A 69 19.44 9.09 -9.58
CA SER A 69 20.66 9.42 -8.82
C SER A 69 21.94 9.05 -9.57
N ASP A 70 21.96 7.89 -10.24
CA ASP A 70 23.07 7.48 -11.09
C ASP A 70 23.25 8.44 -12.28
N GLN A 71 22.15 8.83 -12.95
CA GLN A 71 22.21 9.82 -14.04
C GLN A 71 22.71 11.18 -13.54
N TRP A 72 22.24 11.66 -12.39
CA TRP A 72 22.75 12.90 -11.80
C TRP A 72 24.23 12.81 -11.46
N SER A 73 24.69 11.65 -10.97
CA SER A 73 26.11 11.41 -10.71
C SER A 73 26.94 11.45 -12.00
N PHE A 74 26.45 10.86 -13.10
CA PHE A 74 27.08 10.96 -14.41
C PHE A 74 27.10 12.38 -14.96
N PHE A 75 26.00 13.13 -14.80
CA PHE A 75 25.91 14.53 -15.19
C PHE A 75 26.94 15.38 -14.44
N GLN A 76 27.04 15.22 -13.12
CA GLN A 76 28.03 15.92 -12.31
C GLN A 76 29.46 15.57 -12.75
N ALA A 77 29.76 14.30 -13.01
CA ALA A 77 31.07 13.88 -13.51
C ALA A 77 31.39 14.50 -14.89
N LYS A 78 30.39 14.61 -15.78
CA LYS A 78 30.53 15.27 -17.09
C LYS A 78 30.75 16.77 -16.95
N SER A 79 30.03 17.42 -16.05
CA SER A 79 30.20 18.84 -15.73
C SER A 79 31.60 19.15 -15.19
N ILE A 80 32.13 18.32 -14.29
CA ILE A 80 33.50 18.45 -13.77
C ILE A 80 34.54 18.30 -14.91
N LYS A 81 34.36 17.32 -15.81
CA LYS A 81 35.23 17.13 -16.98
C LYS A 81 35.16 18.32 -17.94
N LYS A 82 33.96 18.82 -18.23
CA LYS A 82 33.75 20.04 -19.03
C LYS A 82 34.53 21.20 -18.43
N ASN A 83 34.32 21.50 -17.15
CA ASN A 83 35.00 22.61 -16.46
C ASN A 83 36.53 22.45 -16.50
N SER A 84 37.02 21.22 -16.33
CA SER A 84 38.47 20.92 -16.43
C SER A 84 39.04 21.22 -17.82
N TYR A 85 38.31 20.87 -18.89
CA TYR A 85 38.71 21.20 -20.27
C TYR A 85 38.59 22.70 -20.57
N GLU A 86 37.61 23.39 -20.02
CA GLU A 86 37.46 24.84 -20.17
C GLU A 86 38.64 25.58 -19.50
N ILE A 87 39.05 25.16 -18.30
CA ILE A 87 40.23 25.70 -17.62
C ILE A 87 41.50 25.44 -18.43
N ALA A 88 41.67 24.22 -18.98
CA ALA A 88 42.83 23.88 -19.82
C ALA A 88 42.86 24.72 -21.10
N ALA A 89 41.70 24.93 -21.75
CA ALA A 89 41.59 25.79 -22.93
C ALA A 89 41.92 27.25 -22.60
N ALA A 90 41.46 27.78 -21.46
CA ALA A 90 41.68 29.14 -21.02
C ALA A 90 43.15 29.42 -20.62
N THR A 91 43.87 28.39 -20.15
CA THR A 91 45.31 28.48 -19.83
C THR A 91 46.17 28.68 -21.08
N GLY A 92 45.66 28.28 -22.26
CA GLY A 92 46.36 28.39 -23.54
C GLY A 92 47.43 27.30 -23.76
N GLY A 93 47.97 27.23 -24.98
CA GLY A 93 49.01 26.27 -25.37
C GLY A 93 48.62 25.38 -26.56
N PRO A 94 49.48 24.43 -26.96
CA PRO A 94 49.16 23.48 -28.03
C PRO A 94 47.95 22.62 -27.63
N GLY A 95 46.90 22.61 -28.46
CA GLY A 95 45.70 21.79 -28.22
C GLY A 95 44.48 22.52 -27.65
N THR A 96 44.51 23.86 -27.50
CA THR A 96 43.35 24.67 -27.06
C THR A 96 42.05 24.32 -27.79
N ASP A 97 42.09 24.19 -29.13
CA ASP A 97 40.90 23.87 -29.93
C ASP A 97 40.33 22.47 -29.59
N GLN A 98 41.20 21.51 -29.29
CA GLN A 98 40.78 20.16 -28.89
C GLN A 98 40.09 20.19 -27.53
N PHE A 99 40.61 20.96 -26.57
CA PHE A 99 39.99 21.13 -25.25
C PHE A 99 38.63 21.81 -25.35
N GLN A 100 38.48 22.85 -26.18
CA GLN A 100 37.18 23.50 -26.42
C GLN A 100 36.16 22.54 -27.06
N ALA A 101 36.60 21.73 -28.04
CA ALA A 101 35.73 20.72 -28.66
C ALA A 101 35.31 19.64 -27.64
N ALA A 102 36.23 19.19 -26.78
CA ALA A 102 35.93 18.23 -25.71
C ALA A 102 34.96 18.80 -24.66
N ALA A 103 35.10 20.08 -24.29
CA ALA A 103 34.16 20.77 -23.40
C ALA A 103 32.74 20.80 -24.00
N LYS A 104 32.60 21.26 -25.25
CA LYS A 104 31.30 21.28 -25.96
C LYS A 104 30.67 19.89 -26.08
N ARG A 105 31.47 18.87 -26.36
CA ARG A 105 30.98 17.48 -26.41
C ARG A 105 30.44 17.02 -25.06
N ASN A 106 31.14 17.29 -23.95
CA ASN A 106 30.67 16.90 -22.62
C ASN A 106 29.45 17.71 -22.17
N GLU A 107 29.30 18.96 -22.63
CA GLU A 107 28.09 19.76 -22.43
C GLU A 107 26.88 19.14 -23.13
N ALA A 108 27.02 18.77 -24.41
CA ALA A 108 25.95 18.10 -25.16
C ALA A 108 25.58 16.74 -24.55
N ASP A 109 26.58 15.90 -24.22
CA ASP A 109 26.35 14.63 -23.51
C ASP A 109 25.64 14.87 -22.16
N GLY A 110 26.02 15.93 -21.43
CA GLY A 110 25.45 16.29 -20.13
C GLY A 110 23.96 16.64 -20.23
N ALA A 111 23.56 17.40 -21.25
CA ALA A 111 22.16 17.75 -21.45
C ALA A 111 21.27 16.51 -21.68
N GLU A 112 21.74 15.51 -22.43
CA GLU A 112 21.02 14.25 -22.62
C GLU A 112 20.88 13.45 -21.32
N ILE A 113 21.96 13.38 -20.52
CA ILE A 113 21.96 12.70 -19.23
C ILE A 113 21.01 13.38 -18.25
N GLN A 114 21.02 14.72 -18.20
CA GLN A 114 20.12 15.50 -17.37
C GLN A 114 18.66 15.25 -17.75
N ALA A 115 18.34 15.24 -19.05
CA ALA A 115 17.00 14.95 -19.52
C ALA A 115 16.52 13.55 -19.07
N LYS A 116 17.39 12.53 -19.13
CA LYS A 116 17.07 11.18 -18.61
C LYS A 116 16.89 11.16 -17.09
N ALA A 117 17.70 11.91 -16.34
CA ALA A 117 17.57 12.02 -14.90
C ALA A 117 16.19 12.58 -14.51
N THR A 118 15.81 13.71 -15.11
CA THR A 118 14.50 14.35 -14.87
C THR A 118 13.33 13.49 -15.32
N GLU A 119 13.48 12.72 -16.41
CA GLU A 119 12.46 11.76 -16.84
C GLU A 119 12.26 10.64 -15.79
N PHE A 120 13.34 10.10 -15.23
CA PHE A 120 13.23 9.13 -14.14
C PHE A 120 12.59 9.74 -12.88
N GLU A 121 12.95 10.97 -12.51
CA GLU A 121 12.32 11.68 -11.37
C GLU A 121 10.82 11.83 -11.55
N LYS A 122 10.38 12.17 -12.77
CA LYS A 122 8.95 12.25 -13.07
C LYS A 122 8.24 10.90 -12.88
N GLN A 123 8.86 9.81 -13.32
CA GLN A 123 8.30 8.46 -13.13
C GLN A 123 8.30 8.04 -11.65
N VAL A 124 9.29 8.48 -10.85
CA VAL A 124 9.29 8.31 -9.39
C VAL A 124 8.07 8.99 -8.78
N ASP A 125 7.83 10.26 -9.12
CA ASP A 125 6.70 11.02 -8.58
C ASP A 125 5.35 10.40 -8.96
N GLU A 126 5.22 9.89 -10.19
CA GLU A 126 4.02 9.17 -10.64
C GLU A 126 3.78 7.91 -9.79
N LYS A 127 4.82 7.10 -9.57
CA LYS A 127 4.74 5.87 -8.77
C LYS A 127 4.45 6.13 -7.30
N LEU A 128 5.05 7.17 -6.72
CA LEU A 128 4.76 7.58 -5.34
C LEU A 128 3.30 8.04 -5.19
N ARG A 129 2.80 8.83 -6.15
CA ARG A 129 1.40 9.28 -6.13
C ARG A 129 0.42 8.11 -6.22
N ASP A 130 0.70 7.14 -7.06
CA ASP A 130 -0.17 5.97 -7.18
C ASP A 130 -0.11 5.09 -5.91
N SER A 131 1.06 4.98 -5.27
CA SER A 131 1.22 4.33 -3.96
C SER A 131 0.39 5.02 -2.87
N ASP A 132 0.41 6.35 -2.81
CA ASP A 132 -0.36 7.13 -1.81
C ASP A 132 -1.87 6.91 -1.97
N VAL A 133 -2.36 6.73 -3.20
CA VAL A 133 -3.77 6.40 -3.44
C VAL A 133 -4.10 5.03 -2.84
N ARG A 134 -3.26 4.02 -3.07
CA ARG A 134 -3.45 2.67 -2.52
C ARG A 134 -3.34 2.63 -1.00
N GLU A 135 -2.41 3.39 -0.42
CA GLU A 135 -2.28 3.52 1.03
C GLU A 135 -3.54 4.08 1.69
N ARG A 136 -4.17 5.08 1.06
CA ARG A 136 -5.47 5.59 1.54
C ARG A 136 -6.57 4.52 1.51
N ARG A 137 -6.62 3.70 0.45
CA ARG A 137 -7.58 2.59 0.35
C ARG A 137 -7.34 1.55 1.43
N HIS A 138 -6.09 1.16 1.62
CA HIS A 138 -5.67 0.26 2.70
C HIS A 138 -6.20 0.75 4.05
N HIS A 139 -5.98 2.02 4.42
CA HIS A 139 -6.48 2.54 5.70
C HIS A 139 -7.99 2.42 5.89
N VAL A 140 -8.77 2.72 4.85
CA VAL A 140 -10.24 2.59 4.91
C VAL A 140 -10.65 1.12 5.02
N LEU A 141 -9.98 0.23 4.29
CA LEU A 141 -10.23 -1.21 4.35
C LEU A 141 -9.85 -1.80 5.72
N THR A 142 -8.73 -1.38 6.32
CA THR A 142 -8.35 -1.77 7.69
C THR A 142 -9.43 -1.36 8.70
N LEU A 143 -9.99 -0.15 8.58
CA LEU A 143 -11.12 0.29 9.41
C LEU A 143 -12.38 -0.55 9.17
N ALA A 144 -12.66 -0.93 7.92
CA ALA A 144 -13.79 -1.79 7.59
C ALA A 144 -13.65 -3.20 8.19
N VAL A 145 -12.48 -3.83 8.07
CA VAL A 145 -12.19 -5.16 8.66
C VAL A 145 -12.30 -5.12 10.17
N THR A 146 -11.74 -4.11 10.82
CA THR A 146 -11.82 -3.96 12.28
C THR A 146 -13.26 -3.82 12.77
N LEU A 147 -14.12 -3.06 12.06
CA LEU A 147 -15.55 -2.99 12.35
C LEU A 147 -16.25 -4.35 12.22
N LEU A 148 -15.88 -5.16 11.22
CA LEU A 148 -16.41 -6.51 11.04
C LEU A 148 -15.96 -7.44 12.17
N HIS A 149 -14.72 -7.34 12.66
CA HIS A 149 -14.25 -8.10 13.81
C HIS A 149 -15.00 -7.72 15.09
N ILE A 150 -15.22 -6.42 15.34
CA ILE A 150 -16.02 -5.95 16.47
C ILE A 150 -17.46 -6.48 16.36
N SER A 151 -18.03 -6.46 15.16
CA SER A 151 -19.34 -7.05 14.89
C SER A 151 -19.41 -8.54 15.27
N ILE A 152 -18.41 -9.33 14.86
CA ILE A 152 -18.32 -10.76 15.22
C ILE A 152 -18.25 -10.93 16.74
N ALA A 153 -17.39 -10.19 17.44
CA ALA A 153 -17.26 -10.27 18.89
C ALA A 153 -18.58 -9.91 19.62
N VAL A 154 -19.28 -8.87 19.16
CA VAL A 154 -20.59 -8.49 19.69
C VAL A 154 -21.65 -9.55 19.40
N ALA A 155 -21.59 -10.22 18.24
CA ALA A 155 -22.46 -11.34 17.91
C ALA A 155 -22.20 -12.53 18.85
N THR A 156 -20.95 -12.88 19.13
CA THR A 156 -20.59 -13.93 20.10
C THR A 156 -21.11 -13.61 21.50
N LEU A 157 -21.05 -12.34 21.94
CA LEU A 157 -21.61 -11.91 23.24
C LEU A 157 -23.13 -12.16 23.35
N SER A 158 -23.86 -12.17 22.22
CA SER A 158 -25.29 -12.47 22.21
C SER A 158 -25.60 -13.93 22.58
N ILE A 159 -24.67 -14.86 22.31
CA ILE A 159 -24.75 -16.26 22.72
C ILE A 159 -24.59 -16.36 24.25
N ILE A 160 -23.56 -15.71 24.79
CA ILE A 160 -23.22 -15.74 26.22
C ILE A 160 -24.31 -15.07 27.08
N THR A 161 -24.96 -14.02 26.57
CA THR A 161 -25.98 -13.25 27.31
C THR A 161 -27.37 -13.91 27.34
N ARG A 162 -27.43 -15.24 27.23
CA ARG A 162 -28.66 -16.06 27.28
C ARG A 162 -29.70 -15.65 26.22
N GLY A 163 -29.27 -15.31 25.02
CA GLY A 163 -30.18 -15.06 23.89
C GLY A 163 -30.85 -13.68 23.86
N LYS A 164 -30.29 -12.67 24.56
CA LYS A 164 -30.76 -11.29 24.41
C LYS A 164 -30.52 -10.83 22.97
N ARG A 165 -31.55 -10.24 22.34
CA ARG A 165 -31.51 -9.84 20.92
C ARG A 165 -30.77 -8.53 20.65
N TRP A 166 -30.61 -7.67 21.66
CA TRP A 166 -30.01 -6.34 21.47
C TRP A 166 -28.53 -6.39 21.00
N PRO A 167 -27.65 -7.24 21.57
CA PRO A 167 -26.29 -7.41 21.05
C PRO A 167 -26.26 -7.91 19.60
N TRP A 168 -27.12 -8.86 19.22
CA TRP A 168 -27.20 -9.35 17.83
C TRP A 168 -27.65 -8.27 16.84
N ILE A 169 -28.56 -7.37 17.22
CA ILE A 169 -28.92 -6.23 16.38
C ILE A 169 -27.74 -5.25 16.27
N GLY A 170 -27.00 -5.05 17.37
CA GLY A 170 -25.78 -4.24 17.39
C GLY A 170 -24.69 -4.77 16.46
N SER A 171 -24.46 -6.09 16.44
CA SER A 171 -23.51 -6.70 15.51
C SER A 171 -23.96 -6.52 14.06
N LEU A 172 -25.24 -6.78 13.73
CA LEU A 172 -25.74 -6.54 12.37
C LEU A 172 -25.53 -5.09 11.91
N ALA A 173 -25.78 -4.11 12.79
CA ALA A 173 -25.56 -2.70 12.48
C ALA A 173 -24.06 -2.38 12.24
N LEU A 174 -23.17 -2.89 13.10
CA LEU A 174 -21.72 -2.73 12.94
C LEU A 174 -21.18 -3.44 11.69
N GLY A 175 -21.70 -4.63 11.40
CA GLY A 175 -21.34 -5.39 10.21
C GLY A 175 -21.75 -4.67 8.93
N ALA A 176 -22.98 -4.13 8.90
CA ALA A 176 -23.44 -3.30 7.78
C ALA A 176 -22.57 -2.05 7.61
N LEU A 177 -22.20 -1.37 8.70
CA LEU A 177 -21.29 -0.22 8.67
C LEU A 177 -19.91 -0.60 8.09
N GLY A 178 -19.36 -1.74 8.49
CA GLY A 178 -18.09 -2.26 7.97
C GLY A 178 -18.13 -2.53 6.47
N VAL A 179 -19.19 -3.18 5.98
CA VAL A 179 -19.37 -3.42 4.52
C VAL A 179 -19.51 -2.10 3.74
N ILE A 180 -20.27 -1.14 4.28
CA ILE A 180 -20.42 0.18 3.66
C ILE A 180 -19.08 0.91 3.61
N ALA A 181 -18.31 0.90 4.71
CA ALA A 181 -16.98 1.50 4.76
C ALA A 181 -16.01 0.86 3.74
N ALA A 182 -16.06 -0.47 3.58
CA ALA A 182 -15.28 -1.14 2.55
C ALA A 182 -15.64 -0.68 1.12
N GLY A 183 -16.94 -0.48 0.85
CA GLY A 183 -17.39 0.09 -0.42
C GLY A 183 -16.91 1.52 -0.67
N PHE A 184 -16.86 2.35 0.38
CA PHE A 184 -16.34 3.72 0.30
C PHE A 184 -14.84 3.79 0.02
N ALA A 185 -14.07 2.74 0.28
CA ALA A 185 -12.64 2.73 -0.05
C ALA A 185 -12.37 2.93 -1.55
N TYR A 186 -13.33 2.56 -2.41
CA TYR A 186 -13.20 2.61 -3.86
C TYR A 186 -13.91 3.81 -4.52
N LEU A 187 -14.50 4.71 -3.73
CA LEU A 187 -15.17 5.93 -4.19
C LEU A 187 -14.26 7.15 -4.07
#